data_AF-W9PMN5-F1
#
_entry.id   AF-W9PMN5-F1
#
_cell.length_a   1.000
_cell.length_b   1.000
_cell.length_c   1.000
_cell.angle_alpha   90.00
_cell.angle_beta   90.00
_cell.angle_gamma   90.00
#
_symmetry.space_group_name_H-M   'P 1'
#
loop_
_entity.id
_entity.type
_entity.pdbx_description
1 polymer ?
#
loop_
_entity_poly.entity_id
_entity_poly.type
_entity_poly.pdbx_seq_one_letter_code
_entity_poly.pdbx_strand_id
1 'polypeptide(L)'
;MNAPKPASRGRTKVKTGCATCRIRKIKCDEAKPFCEKCVKTGRKCDGYESVFRPFSSQVPSTPQPIGKPDAAASGHNKVLGEPPLSTGDLNRYFSTKTIFEVELSCNEEAEQVLEASLTNDSIRHALLSLRALRGNLESKKEGDGFETDEQQRLSYNFGLQQYSKALTSLASNLAYPSPDSLKSALLCCQVLISVEQVRGNFSAMGLHIIRGLSILHEYRARPYLTTDGLMPARHTGLPSLDIFIIKLFAAPCKFTEQQPSESSSIMTPPTETHDRKLAPNMRAELTKVATSTTALLERVTKTHSEEDTHSLLSERRSLLDGLDSWLGALETLQKETLPGEPESISDNFLRILYLILKIILLGTLETSPDLDARLREESKQLQELANLVNERLKGYDMRRGIDSSLAKQPQ
;
A
#
# COMPACT_ATOMS: atom_id res chain seq x y z
N MET A 1 18.57 63.15 21.56
CA MET A 1 17.22 62.91 21.01
C MET A 1 17.32 61.75 20.02
N ASN A 2 16.47 60.73 20.21
CA ASN A 2 16.63 59.39 19.64
C ASN A 2 16.36 59.32 18.14
N ALA A 3 17.24 58.65 17.40
CA ALA A 3 16.99 58.21 16.02
C ALA A 3 15.92 57.10 16.00
N PRO A 4 15.02 57.07 15.00
CA PRO A 4 13.94 56.11 14.96
C PRO A 4 14.45 54.73 14.50
N LYS A 5 14.03 53.68 15.21
CA LYS A 5 14.28 52.28 14.86
C LYS A 5 13.54 51.93 13.55
N PRO A 6 14.16 51.24 12.58
CA PRO A 6 13.45 50.79 11.39
C PRO A 6 12.40 49.75 11.78
N ALA A 7 11.16 50.01 11.36
CA ALA A 7 10.03 49.10 11.53
C ALA A 7 10.32 47.75 10.86
N SER A 8 10.24 46.67 11.62
CA SER A 8 10.41 45.31 11.09
C SER A 8 9.31 45.02 10.09
N ARG A 9 9.68 44.85 8.82
CA ARG A 9 8.80 44.28 7.79
C ARG A 9 8.22 42.97 8.32
N GLY A 10 6.89 42.90 8.41
CA GLY A 10 6.16 41.74 8.88
C GLY A 10 6.60 40.49 8.12
N ARG A 11 7.37 39.63 8.79
CA ARG A 11 7.88 38.39 8.24
C ARG A 11 6.71 37.44 8.06
N THR A 12 6.39 37.10 6.82
CA THR A 12 5.38 36.10 6.45
C THR A 12 5.58 34.86 7.31
N LYS A 13 4.56 34.48 8.11
CA LYS A 13 4.61 33.28 8.95
C LYS A 13 4.75 32.05 8.05
N VAL A 14 5.96 31.50 7.97
CA VAL A 14 6.21 30.21 7.29
C VAL A 14 5.45 29.13 8.08
N LYS A 15 4.49 28.46 7.44
CA LYS A 15 3.59 27.46 8.06
C LYS A 15 4.24 26.09 8.30
N THR A 16 5.52 25.93 7.99
CA THR A 16 6.24 24.66 7.84
C THR A 16 6.99 24.18 9.09
N GLY A 17 7.01 24.95 10.19
CA GLY A 17 7.70 24.54 11.42
C GLY A 17 6.98 23.41 12.19
N CYS A 18 7.73 22.63 12.97
CA CYS A 18 7.18 21.57 13.83
C CYS A 18 6.17 22.14 14.85
N ALA A 19 5.23 21.32 15.31
CA ALA A 19 4.16 21.72 16.22
C ALA A 19 4.71 22.36 17.51
N THR A 20 5.75 21.77 18.10
CA THR A 20 6.39 22.31 19.32
C THR A 20 7.01 23.69 19.09
N CYS A 21 7.69 23.93 17.96
CA CYS A 21 8.25 25.25 17.65
C CYS A 21 7.17 26.30 17.38
N ARG A 22 6.06 25.89 16.75
CA ARG A 22 4.90 26.76 16.52
C ARG A 22 4.22 27.17 17.82
N ILE A 23 3.99 26.22 18.73
CA ILE A 23 3.45 26.48 20.08
C ILE A 23 4.36 27.45 20.83
N ARG A 24 5.67 27.22 20.77
CA ARG A 24 6.69 28.07 21.40
C ARG A 24 6.91 29.41 20.70
N LYS A 25 6.28 29.66 19.54
CA LYS A 25 6.46 30.85 18.70
C LYS A 25 7.93 31.13 18.36
N ILE A 26 8.74 30.08 18.17
CA ILE A 26 10.14 30.18 17.74
C ILE A 26 10.30 29.68 16.30
N LYS A 27 11.30 30.20 15.58
CA LYS A 27 11.62 29.71 14.23
C LYS A 27 12.12 28.27 14.31
N CYS A 28 11.43 27.35 13.63
CA CYS A 28 11.86 25.96 13.48
C CYS A 28 13.03 25.88 12.47
N ASP A 29 13.92 24.92 12.68
CA ASP A 29 15.01 24.54 11.77
C ASP A 29 14.57 23.53 10.69
N GLU A 30 13.35 23.02 10.77
CA GLU A 30 12.72 22.14 9.76
C GLU A 30 13.42 20.80 9.52
N ALA A 31 14.40 20.44 10.35
CA ALA A 31 15.02 19.11 10.36
C ALA A 31 13.96 18.03 10.64
N LYS A 32 13.87 17.03 9.75
CA LYS A 32 12.95 15.90 9.89
C LYS A 32 13.67 14.67 10.47
N PRO A 33 13.05 13.95 11.41
CA PRO A 33 11.63 13.95 11.80
C PRO A 33 11.36 14.86 13.02
N PHE A 34 12.40 15.27 13.72
CA PHE A 34 12.37 16.13 14.89
C PHE A 34 13.31 17.32 14.69
N CYS A 35 12.84 18.49 15.08
CA CYS A 35 13.62 19.71 14.98
C CYS A 35 14.81 19.68 15.94
N GLU A 36 16.00 20.10 15.51
CA GLU A 36 17.19 20.14 16.37
C GLU A 36 16.99 21.06 17.57
N LYS A 37 16.22 22.15 17.43
CA LYS A 37 15.91 23.04 18.57
C LYS A 37 15.10 22.35 19.66
N CYS A 38 14.30 21.37 19.29
CA CYS A 38 13.47 20.61 20.20
C CYS A 38 14.38 19.64 20.96
N VAL A 39 15.19 18.88 20.21
CA VAL A 39 16.17 17.92 20.72
C VAL A 39 17.20 18.57 21.64
N LYS A 40 17.88 19.63 21.19
CA LYS A 40 18.92 20.34 21.97
C LYS A 40 18.39 20.98 23.24
N THR A 41 17.09 21.29 23.31
CA THR A 41 16.48 21.85 24.52
C THR A 41 15.83 20.81 25.42
N GLY A 42 16.08 19.52 25.17
CA GLY A 42 15.56 18.39 25.96
C GLY A 42 14.05 18.22 25.86
N ARG A 43 13.40 18.78 24.84
CA ARG A 43 11.94 18.71 24.66
C ARG A 43 11.57 17.68 23.61
N LYS A 44 10.51 16.92 23.89
CA LYS A 44 9.84 16.09 22.89
C LYS A 44 9.39 16.99 21.73
N CYS A 45 9.83 16.65 20.52
CA CYS A 45 9.37 17.32 19.32
C CYS A 45 8.10 16.62 18.84
N ASP A 46 6.99 17.33 18.83
CA ASP A 46 5.66 16.81 18.44
C ASP A 46 5.50 16.68 16.91
N GLY A 47 6.62 16.63 16.19
CA GLY A 47 6.68 16.43 14.74
C GLY A 47 6.14 17.61 13.91
N TYR A 48 6.12 17.40 12.61
CA TYR A 48 5.59 18.34 11.62
C TYR A 48 4.13 18.01 11.33
N GLU A 49 3.37 19.04 10.96
CA GLU A 49 2.00 18.85 10.53
C GLU A 49 1.98 17.95 9.29
N SER A 50 1.29 16.82 9.41
CA SER A 50 1.36 15.78 8.41
C SER A 50 0.67 16.18 7.10
N VAL A 51 1.24 15.74 5.98
CA VAL A 51 0.61 15.78 4.64
C VAL A 51 -0.64 14.88 4.58
N PHE A 52 -0.94 14.11 5.64
CA PHE A 52 -2.10 13.23 5.77
C PHE A 52 -3.40 13.93 6.20
N ARG A 53 -3.51 15.27 6.19
CA ARG A 53 -4.83 15.91 6.27
C ARG A 53 -5.57 15.70 4.93
N PRO A 54 -6.71 14.97 4.88
CA PRO A 54 -7.65 15.23 3.81
C PRO A 54 -8.07 16.71 3.90
N PHE A 55 -8.24 17.37 2.74
CA PHE A 55 -8.86 18.69 2.67
C PHE A 55 -10.18 18.64 3.44
N SER A 56 -10.20 19.16 4.66
CA SER A 56 -11.45 19.43 5.35
C SER A 56 -12.05 20.63 4.65
N SER A 57 -13.02 20.38 3.78
CA SER A 57 -14.07 21.35 3.50
C SER A 57 -14.66 21.72 4.84
N GLN A 58 -14.32 22.91 5.34
CA GLN A 58 -14.91 23.47 6.54
C GLN A 58 -16.41 23.61 6.29
N VAL A 59 -17.21 22.71 6.84
CA VAL A 59 -18.65 22.95 6.97
C VAL A 59 -18.80 23.86 8.20
N PRO A 60 -19.39 25.07 8.07
CA PRO A 60 -19.53 26.00 9.19
C PRO A 60 -20.38 25.37 10.30
N SER A 61 -19.81 25.29 11.50
CA SER A 61 -20.50 24.89 12.71
C SER A 61 -21.61 25.90 13.04
N THR A 62 -22.87 25.50 12.95
CA THR A 62 -23.96 26.15 13.67
C THR A 62 -24.32 25.28 14.88
N PRO A 63 -24.34 25.82 16.11
CA PRO A 63 -24.70 25.05 17.29
C PRO A 63 -26.22 24.94 17.39
N GLN A 64 -26.75 23.71 17.39
CA GLN A 64 -28.12 23.43 17.85
C GLN A 64 -28.12 22.41 19.00
N PRO A 65 -29.12 22.48 19.90
CA PRO A 65 -29.03 21.92 21.24
C PRO A 65 -29.20 20.40 21.26
N ILE A 66 -28.46 19.77 22.16
CA ILE A 66 -28.44 18.34 22.45
C ILE A 66 -29.82 17.90 22.99
N GLY A 67 -30.60 17.24 22.13
CA GLY A 67 -31.67 16.33 22.53
C GLY A 67 -31.09 14.92 22.70
N LYS A 68 -31.40 14.27 23.82
CA LYS A 68 -30.95 12.90 24.16
C LYS A 68 -31.33 11.92 23.03
N PRO A 69 -30.46 10.97 22.64
CA PRO A 69 -30.89 9.91 21.74
C PRO A 69 -31.62 8.83 22.54
N ASP A 70 -32.90 8.65 22.23
CA ASP A 70 -33.67 7.47 22.58
C ASP A 70 -33.05 6.24 21.90
N ALA A 71 -32.88 5.20 22.70
CA ALA A 71 -32.35 3.91 22.32
C ALA A 71 -33.35 3.15 21.44
N ALA A 72 -33.22 3.21 20.12
CA ALA A 72 -33.82 2.24 19.20
C ALA A 72 -33.29 2.40 17.76
N ALA A 73 -32.08 1.92 17.48
CA ALA A 73 -31.64 1.45 16.14
C ALA A 73 -30.24 0.82 16.23
N SER A 74 -30.07 -0.21 17.05
CA SER A 74 -28.91 -1.11 17.00
C SER A 74 -29.38 -2.48 16.53
N GLY A 75 -29.70 -2.58 15.24
CA GLY A 75 -29.94 -3.86 14.58
C GLY A 75 -28.65 -4.32 13.91
N HIS A 76 -28.20 -5.53 14.27
CA HIS A 76 -27.04 -6.29 13.74
C HIS A 76 -25.70 -6.15 14.50
N ASN A 77 -25.74 -6.40 15.82
CA ASN A 77 -24.63 -7.09 16.47
C ASN A 77 -24.69 -8.58 16.08
N LYS A 78 -24.10 -8.95 14.94
CA LYS A 78 -23.82 -10.35 14.56
C LYS A 78 -22.30 -10.57 14.60
N VAL A 79 -21.68 -10.37 15.77
CA VAL A 79 -20.27 -10.75 16.03
C VAL A 79 -20.20 -11.78 17.17
N LEU A 80 -21.26 -12.57 17.35
CA LEU A 80 -21.28 -13.72 18.26
C LEU A 80 -21.49 -14.96 17.40
N GLY A 81 -20.41 -15.66 17.05
CA GLY A 81 -20.47 -17.00 16.44
C GLY A 81 -19.54 -17.26 15.25
N GLU A 82 -18.91 -16.25 14.67
CA GLU A 82 -17.92 -16.49 13.62
C GLU A 82 -16.59 -16.97 14.23
N PRO A 83 -16.00 -18.07 13.74
CA PRO A 83 -14.72 -18.55 14.27
C PRO A 83 -13.63 -17.49 14.06
N PRO A 84 -12.64 -17.41 14.98
CA PRO A 84 -11.46 -16.59 14.79
C PRO A 84 -10.82 -16.89 13.43
N LEU A 85 -10.42 -15.85 12.72
CA LEU A 85 -9.75 -16.02 11.43
C LEU A 85 -8.38 -16.65 11.66
N SER A 86 -8.08 -17.77 11.00
CA SER A 86 -6.77 -18.41 11.11
C SER A 86 -5.71 -17.65 10.29
N THR A 87 -4.43 -17.86 10.60
CA THR A 87 -3.31 -17.34 9.80
C THR A 87 -3.43 -17.76 8.33
N GLY A 88 -3.77 -19.03 8.09
CA GLY A 88 -3.95 -19.56 6.73
C GLY A 88 -5.10 -18.90 5.97
N ASP A 89 -6.23 -18.66 6.65
CA ASP A 89 -7.37 -17.97 6.04
C ASP A 89 -7.05 -16.52 5.70
N LEU A 90 -6.37 -15.80 6.60
CA LEU A 90 -5.97 -14.42 6.32
C LEU A 90 -4.92 -14.34 5.21
N ASN A 91 -3.92 -15.23 5.21
CA ASN A 91 -2.95 -15.33 4.12
C ASN A 91 -3.65 -15.58 2.77
N ARG A 92 -4.66 -16.45 2.74
CA ARG A 92 -5.54 -16.63 1.56
C ARG A 92 -6.24 -15.32 1.19
N TYR A 93 -6.79 -14.59 2.16
CA TYR A 93 -7.57 -13.37 1.89
C TYR A 93 -6.75 -12.19 1.39
N PHE A 94 -5.43 -12.17 1.56
CA PHE A 94 -4.59 -11.06 1.11
C PHE A 94 -4.59 -10.83 -0.41
N SER A 95 -4.88 -11.85 -1.22
CA SER A 95 -4.85 -11.74 -2.68
C SER A 95 -6.01 -12.45 -3.34
N THR A 96 -6.62 -11.90 -4.39
CA THR A 96 -7.62 -12.56 -5.24
C THR A 96 -7.03 -13.70 -6.06
N LYS A 97 -5.71 -13.72 -6.26
CA LYS A 97 -5.00 -14.83 -6.93
C LYS A 97 -5.16 -16.15 -6.17
N THR A 98 -5.30 -16.11 -4.85
CA THR A 98 -5.43 -17.32 -4.01
C THR A 98 -6.76 -18.06 -4.21
N ILE A 99 -7.78 -17.40 -4.82
CA ILE A 99 -9.02 -18.07 -5.25
C ILE A 99 -8.71 -19.21 -6.23
N PHE A 100 -7.61 -19.06 -6.98
CA PHE A 100 -7.10 -20.02 -7.94
C PHE A 100 -5.94 -20.86 -7.37
N GLU A 101 -5.90 -21.02 -6.04
CA GLU A 101 -4.90 -21.85 -5.34
C GLU A 101 -3.45 -21.40 -5.61
N VAL A 102 -3.25 -20.08 -5.69
CA VAL A 102 -1.92 -19.47 -5.64
C VAL A 102 -1.56 -19.23 -4.19
N GLU A 103 -0.36 -19.66 -3.79
CA GLU A 103 0.18 -19.38 -2.46
C GLU A 103 0.92 -18.03 -2.43
N LEU A 104 0.67 -17.20 -1.40
CA LEU A 104 1.24 -15.86 -1.26
C LEU A 104 2.46 -15.78 -0.32
N SER A 105 2.77 -16.88 0.40
CA SER A 105 3.82 -16.95 1.43
C SER A 105 3.83 -15.76 2.42
N CYS A 106 2.64 -15.30 2.84
CA CYS A 106 2.45 -14.16 3.73
C CYS A 106 1.97 -14.57 5.14
N ASN A 107 2.43 -15.72 5.67
CA ASN A 107 2.02 -16.21 6.99
C ASN A 107 2.49 -15.28 8.12
N GLU A 108 3.73 -14.79 8.07
CA GLU A 108 4.27 -13.86 9.07
C GLU A 108 3.53 -12.52 9.09
N GLU A 109 3.14 -12.03 7.91
CA GLU A 109 2.33 -10.81 7.77
C GLU A 109 0.91 -11.03 8.30
N ALA A 110 0.31 -12.19 8.03
CA ALA A 110 -0.99 -12.56 8.56
C ALA A 110 -0.98 -12.64 10.09
N GLU A 111 0.04 -13.27 10.69
CA GLU A 111 0.19 -13.36 12.15
C GLU A 111 0.30 -11.97 12.79
N GLN A 112 1.13 -11.08 12.23
CA GLN A 112 1.28 -9.71 12.73
C GLN A 112 -0.03 -8.92 12.66
N VAL A 113 -0.79 -9.06 11.57
CA VAL A 113 -2.10 -8.40 11.43
C VAL A 113 -3.10 -8.96 12.44
N LEU A 114 -3.18 -10.29 12.60
CA LEU A 114 -4.09 -10.93 13.55
C LEU A 114 -3.77 -10.52 14.99
N GLU A 115 -2.51 -10.59 15.40
CA GLU A 115 -2.07 -10.19 16.74
C GLU A 115 -2.42 -8.72 17.02
N ALA A 116 -2.08 -7.82 16.09
CA ALA A 116 -2.35 -6.40 16.26
C ALA A 116 -3.85 -6.07 16.24
N SER A 117 -4.68 -6.86 15.54
CA SER A 117 -6.13 -6.67 15.50
C SER A 117 -6.82 -6.92 16.85
N LEU A 118 -6.16 -7.65 17.78
CA LEU A 118 -6.69 -7.89 19.12
C LEU A 118 -6.71 -6.63 19.98
N THR A 119 -5.81 -5.68 19.71
CA THR A 119 -5.63 -4.47 20.52
C THR A 119 -5.89 -3.18 19.76
N ASN A 120 -5.81 -3.21 18.42
CA ASN A 120 -5.98 -2.03 17.58
C ASN A 120 -7.30 -2.06 16.79
N ASP A 121 -8.18 -1.10 17.07
CA ASP A 121 -9.48 -0.98 16.42
C ASP A 121 -9.40 -0.69 14.92
N SER A 122 -8.42 0.10 14.47
CA SER A 122 -8.26 0.41 13.05
C SER A 122 -7.98 -0.86 12.25
N ILE A 123 -7.07 -1.71 12.74
CA ILE A 123 -6.69 -2.98 12.11
C ILE A 123 -7.87 -3.96 12.18
N ARG A 124 -8.54 -4.05 13.33
CA ARG A 124 -9.73 -4.89 13.50
C ARG A 124 -10.83 -4.53 12.50
N HIS A 125 -11.13 -3.25 12.32
CA HIS A 125 -12.09 -2.78 11.32
C HIS A 125 -11.62 -3.10 9.89
N ALA A 126 -10.35 -2.92 9.57
CA ALA A 126 -9.82 -3.29 8.25
C ALA A 126 -9.97 -4.79 7.98
N LEU A 127 -9.69 -5.64 8.98
CA LEU A 127 -9.80 -7.09 8.89
C LEU A 127 -11.25 -7.55 8.70
N LEU A 128 -12.18 -6.98 9.46
CA LEU A 128 -13.62 -7.25 9.30
C LEU A 128 -14.11 -6.84 7.90
N SER A 129 -13.61 -5.73 7.36
CA SER A 129 -13.89 -5.33 5.99
C SER A 129 -13.38 -6.35 4.98
N LEU A 130 -12.11 -6.75 5.09
CA LEU A 130 -11.52 -7.73 4.18
C LEU A 130 -12.29 -9.04 4.22
N ARG A 131 -12.57 -9.57 5.41
CA ARG A 131 -13.32 -10.82 5.62
C ARG A 131 -14.71 -10.75 4.96
N ALA A 132 -15.48 -9.70 5.22
CA ALA A 132 -16.83 -9.57 4.69
C ALA A 132 -16.85 -9.45 3.16
N LEU A 133 -16.00 -8.58 2.60
CA LEU A 133 -15.94 -8.36 1.15
C LEU A 133 -15.37 -9.57 0.42
N ARG A 134 -14.37 -10.24 1.00
CA ARG A 134 -13.77 -11.43 0.42
C ARG A 134 -14.70 -12.63 0.49
N GLY A 135 -15.36 -12.85 1.63
CA GLY A 135 -16.38 -13.89 1.76
C GLY A 135 -17.49 -13.71 0.72
N ASN A 136 -17.97 -12.48 0.53
CA ASN A 136 -18.98 -12.16 -0.48
C ASN A 136 -18.49 -12.40 -1.92
N LEU A 137 -17.19 -12.26 -2.19
CA LEU A 137 -16.59 -12.58 -3.48
C LEU A 137 -16.51 -14.11 -3.72
N GLU A 138 -16.27 -14.89 -2.67
CA GLU A 138 -16.12 -16.36 -2.73
C GLU A 138 -17.44 -17.14 -2.61
N SER A 139 -18.51 -16.53 -2.07
CA SER A 139 -19.77 -17.18 -1.63
C SER A 139 -20.70 -17.72 -2.74
N LYS A 140 -20.16 -18.18 -3.87
CA LYS A 140 -20.92 -18.89 -4.92
C LYS A 140 -20.43 -20.29 -5.23
N LYS A 141 -19.50 -20.84 -4.43
CA LYS A 141 -18.86 -22.11 -4.75
C LYS A 141 -19.74 -23.36 -4.59
N GLU A 142 -20.89 -23.32 -3.94
CA GLU A 142 -21.68 -24.54 -3.73
C GLU A 142 -23.18 -24.27 -3.91
N GLY A 143 -23.82 -25.06 -4.75
CA GLY A 143 -25.26 -25.03 -5.01
C GLY A 143 -26.12 -25.51 -3.83
N ASP A 144 -25.71 -25.22 -2.59
CA ASP A 144 -26.34 -25.75 -1.37
C ASP A 144 -26.55 -24.71 -0.25
N GLY A 145 -26.63 -23.42 -0.59
CA GLY A 145 -26.83 -22.35 0.40
C GLY A 145 -27.94 -21.36 0.03
N PHE A 146 -29.02 -21.35 0.82
CA PHE A 146 -30.12 -20.37 0.82
C PHE A 146 -29.67 -18.95 1.27
N GLU A 147 -28.48 -18.47 0.90
CA GLU A 147 -28.17 -17.06 1.16
C GLU A 147 -28.97 -16.19 0.20
N THR A 148 -29.93 -15.44 0.74
CA THR A 148 -30.72 -14.49 -0.03
C THR A 148 -29.81 -13.39 -0.56
N ASP A 149 -30.11 -12.86 -1.74
CA ASP A 149 -29.44 -11.68 -2.34
C ASP A 149 -29.38 -10.49 -1.34
N GLU A 150 -30.35 -10.41 -0.44
CA GLU A 150 -30.39 -9.47 0.68
C GLU A 150 -29.24 -9.69 1.69
N GLN A 151 -28.97 -10.93 2.11
CA GLN A 151 -27.89 -11.26 3.05
C GLN A 151 -26.51 -10.91 2.48
N GLN A 152 -26.32 -11.15 1.17
CA GLN A 152 -25.10 -10.77 0.47
C GLN A 152 -24.90 -9.26 0.41
N ARG A 153 -25.96 -8.49 0.13
CA ARG A 153 -25.93 -7.02 0.14
C ARG A 153 -25.63 -6.47 1.53
N LEU A 154 -26.24 -7.04 2.58
CA LEU A 154 -25.99 -6.65 3.96
C LEU A 154 -24.54 -6.91 4.37
N SER A 155 -23.98 -8.07 4.00
CA SER A 155 -22.56 -8.40 4.26
C SER A 155 -21.61 -7.44 3.54
N TYR A 156 -21.88 -7.13 2.27
CA TYR A 156 -21.10 -6.16 1.50
C TYR A 156 -21.15 -4.75 2.13
N ASN A 157 -22.34 -4.28 2.50
CA ASN A 157 -22.53 -2.98 3.16
C ASN A 157 -21.84 -2.93 4.53
N PHE A 158 -21.90 -4.01 5.30
CA PHE A 158 -21.14 -4.15 6.54
C PHE A 158 -19.63 -3.99 6.26
N GLY A 159 -19.10 -4.69 5.24
CA GLY A 159 -17.71 -4.56 4.82
C GLY A 159 -17.31 -3.10 4.54
N LEU A 160 -18.10 -2.37 3.75
CA LEU A 160 -17.86 -0.95 3.46
C LEU A 160 -17.94 -0.05 4.69
N GLN A 161 -18.82 -0.35 5.64
CA GLN A 161 -18.90 0.37 6.90
C GLN A 161 -17.64 0.17 7.74
N GLN A 162 -17.14 -1.07 7.83
CA GLN A 162 -15.91 -1.40 8.55
C GLN A 162 -14.69 -0.74 7.89
N TYR A 163 -14.62 -0.75 6.56
CA TYR A 163 -13.62 -0.01 5.80
C TYR A 163 -13.59 1.49 6.17
N SER A 164 -14.75 2.14 6.19
CA SER A 164 -14.87 3.57 6.52
C SER A 164 -14.40 3.88 7.96
N LYS A 165 -14.72 2.99 8.90
CA LYS A 165 -14.23 3.08 10.29
C LYS A 165 -12.71 2.93 10.37
N ALA A 166 -12.15 1.97 9.63
CA ALA A 166 -10.70 1.76 9.55
C ALA A 166 -9.98 3.01 9.03
N LEU A 167 -10.46 3.61 7.93
CA LEU A 167 -9.88 4.84 7.38
C LEU A 167 -9.97 6.03 8.35
N THR A 168 -11.11 6.22 9.00
CA THR A 168 -11.31 7.33 9.95
C THR A 168 -10.38 7.21 11.15
N SER A 169 -10.25 5.99 11.68
CA SER A 169 -9.36 5.67 12.80
C SER A 169 -7.89 5.84 12.41
N LEU A 170 -7.50 5.35 11.22
CA LEU A 170 -6.16 5.50 10.67
C LEU A 170 -5.76 6.98 10.50
N ALA A 171 -6.65 7.80 9.91
CA ALA A 171 -6.40 9.23 9.72
C ALA A 171 -6.22 9.96 11.06
N SER A 172 -6.99 9.57 12.07
CA SER A 172 -6.88 10.14 13.42
C SER A 172 -5.54 9.77 14.09
N ASN A 173 -5.12 8.52 13.95
CA ASN A 173 -3.85 8.02 14.51
C ASN A 173 -2.62 8.66 13.84
N LEU A 174 -2.70 8.98 12.56
CA LEU A 174 -1.61 9.61 11.80
C LEU A 174 -1.55 11.13 11.98
N ALA A 175 -2.50 11.76 12.68
CA ALA A 175 -2.44 13.18 12.99
C ALA A 175 -1.26 13.52 13.91
N TYR A 176 -0.89 12.61 14.81
CA TYR A 176 0.24 12.72 15.73
C TYR A 176 1.00 11.38 15.80
N PRO A 177 1.97 11.16 14.90
CA PRO A 177 2.58 9.86 14.71
C PRO A 177 3.44 9.43 15.91
N SER A 178 3.23 8.19 16.36
CA SER A 178 4.05 7.44 17.31
C SER A 178 4.53 6.12 16.67
N PRO A 179 5.55 5.44 17.21
CA PRO A 179 5.97 4.14 16.70
C PRO A 179 4.82 3.13 16.57
N ASP A 180 3.92 3.08 17.57
CA ASP A 180 2.75 2.21 17.56
C ASP A 180 1.71 2.61 16.51
N SER A 181 1.49 3.91 16.31
CA SER A 181 0.56 4.39 15.29
C SER A 181 1.11 4.14 13.88
N LEU A 182 2.43 4.21 13.70
CA LEU A 182 3.09 3.90 12.43
C LEU A 182 3.03 2.39 12.14
N LYS A 183 3.32 1.53 13.14
CA LYS A 183 3.11 0.08 13.04
C LYS A 183 1.67 -0.23 12.63
N SER A 184 0.71 0.38 13.32
CA SER A 184 -0.71 0.19 13.03
C SER A 184 -1.10 0.66 11.63
N ALA A 185 -0.54 1.79 11.19
CA ALA A 185 -0.77 2.32 9.85
C ALA A 185 -0.24 1.39 8.75
N LEU A 186 0.95 0.82 8.93
CA LEU A 186 1.54 -0.11 7.96
C LEU A 186 0.73 -1.41 7.86
N LEU A 187 0.30 -1.98 9.00
CA LEU A 187 -0.59 -3.15 9.01
C LEU A 187 -1.96 -2.84 8.41
N CYS A 188 -2.55 -1.67 8.70
CA CYS A 188 -3.77 -1.22 8.03
C CYS A 188 -3.56 -1.11 6.51
N CYS A 189 -2.44 -0.55 6.04
CA CYS A 189 -2.13 -0.49 4.61
C CYS A 189 -2.10 -1.89 3.98
N GLN A 190 -1.50 -2.90 4.63
CA GLN A 190 -1.49 -4.28 4.11
C GLN A 190 -2.92 -4.78 3.84
N VAL A 191 -3.80 -4.66 4.85
CA VAL A 191 -5.19 -5.13 4.74
C VAL A 191 -6.00 -4.29 3.76
N LEU A 192 -5.81 -2.97 3.74
CA LEU A 192 -6.55 -2.07 2.84
C LEU A 192 -6.14 -2.25 1.38
N ILE A 193 -4.88 -2.57 1.08
CA ILE A 193 -4.45 -2.96 -0.27
C ILE A 193 -5.25 -4.18 -0.74
N SER A 194 -5.41 -5.20 0.10
CA SER A 194 -6.23 -6.39 -0.20
C SER A 194 -7.72 -6.06 -0.34
N VAL A 195 -8.26 -5.16 0.48
CA VAL A 195 -9.65 -4.67 0.36
C VAL A 195 -9.88 -3.98 -0.98
N GLU A 196 -8.99 -3.06 -1.37
CA GLU A 196 -9.12 -2.35 -2.65
C GLU A 196 -8.99 -3.30 -3.85
N GLN A 197 -8.14 -4.33 -3.76
CA GLN A 197 -8.06 -5.36 -4.78
C GLN A 197 -9.36 -6.16 -4.92
N VAL A 198 -9.97 -6.57 -3.80
CA VAL A 198 -11.29 -7.26 -3.80
C VAL A 198 -12.38 -6.37 -4.39
N ARG A 199 -12.31 -5.06 -4.16
CA ARG A 199 -13.26 -4.07 -4.70
C ARG A 199 -12.97 -3.65 -6.14
N GLY A 200 -11.84 -4.07 -6.72
CA GLY A 200 -11.41 -3.63 -8.05
C GLY A 200 -11.03 -2.14 -8.13
N ASN A 201 -10.74 -1.50 -6.99
CA ASN A 201 -10.42 -0.07 -6.91
C ASN A 201 -8.90 0.14 -6.89
N PHE A 202 -8.27 -0.05 -8.04
CA PHE A 202 -6.82 0.00 -8.18
C PHE A 202 -6.24 1.39 -7.91
N SER A 203 -7.02 2.46 -8.12
CA SER A 203 -6.60 3.83 -7.80
C SER A 203 -6.32 3.99 -6.30
N ALA A 204 -7.25 3.56 -5.45
CA ALA A 204 -7.07 3.61 -4.00
C ALA A 204 -6.00 2.61 -3.51
N MET A 205 -5.89 1.45 -4.17
CA MET A 205 -4.82 0.48 -3.88
C MET A 205 -3.44 1.11 -4.08
N GLY A 206 -3.23 1.81 -5.21
CA GLY A 206 -2.01 2.56 -5.50
C GLY A 206 -1.71 3.62 -4.44
N LEU A 207 -2.74 4.33 -3.96
CA LEU A 207 -2.60 5.31 -2.90
C LEU A 207 -2.11 4.65 -1.59
N HIS A 208 -2.69 3.53 -1.17
CA HIS A 208 -2.25 2.82 0.03
C HIS A 208 -0.81 2.31 -0.06
N ILE A 209 -0.40 1.82 -1.24
CA ILE A 209 0.99 1.43 -1.53
C ILE A 209 1.92 2.63 -1.37
N ILE A 210 1.65 3.72 -2.07
CA ILE A 210 2.50 4.92 -2.07
C ILE A 210 2.62 5.52 -0.66
N ARG A 211 1.51 5.63 0.06
CA ARG A 211 1.52 6.17 1.44
C ARG A 211 2.28 5.25 2.39
N GLY A 212 2.09 3.94 2.26
CA GLY A 212 2.80 2.95 3.06
C GLY A 212 4.31 2.99 2.85
N LEU A 213 4.75 3.00 1.58
CA LEU A 213 6.18 3.12 1.23
C LEU A 213 6.76 4.47 1.70
N SER A 214 5.98 5.56 1.60
CA SER A 214 6.38 6.86 2.12
C SER A 214 6.60 6.84 3.63
N ILE A 215 5.76 6.13 4.40
CA ILE A 215 5.93 5.96 5.85
C ILE A 215 7.23 5.20 6.15
N LEU A 216 7.50 4.08 5.45
CA LEU A 216 8.73 3.32 5.65
C LEU A 216 9.98 4.19 5.41
N HIS A 217 9.95 5.03 4.38
CA HIS A 217 11.04 5.93 4.02
C HIS A 217 11.19 7.09 5.02
N GLU A 218 10.13 7.87 5.26
CA GLU A 218 10.17 9.08 6.11
C GLU A 218 10.59 8.76 7.55
N TYR A 219 10.16 7.60 8.05
CA TYR A 219 10.44 7.15 9.42
C TYR A 219 11.60 6.17 9.51
N ARG A 220 12.35 5.95 8.42
CA ARG A 220 13.57 5.12 8.36
C ARG A 220 13.36 3.75 9.02
N ALA A 221 12.42 2.99 8.47
CA ALA A 221 12.06 1.65 8.95
C ALA A 221 13.19 0.61 8.78
N ARG A 222 14.16 0.88 7.91
CA ARG A 222 15.36 0.06 7.70
C ARG A 222 16.63 0.90 7.92
N PRO A 223 17.80 0.26 8.14
CA PRO A 223 19.09 0.94 8.14
C PRO A 223 19.29 1.80 6.89
N TYR A 224 19.97 2.93 7.05
CA TYR A 224 20.16 3.92 6.00
C TYR A 224 21.55 4.55 6.11
N LEU A 225 22.11 4.98 4.98
CA LEU A 225 23.39 5.67 4.96
C LEU A 225 23.24 7.14 5.39
N THR A 226 24.32 7.79 5.77
CA THR A 226 24.43 9.24 5.95
C THR A 226 25.84 9.66 5.54
N THR A 227 26.14 10.97 5.55
CA THR A 227 27.53 11.46 5.41
C THR A 227 28.46 10.89 6.47
N ASP A 228 27.90 10.51 7.62
CA ASP A 228 28.62 10.11 8.81
C ASP A 228 28.69 8.58 8.97
N GLY A 229 28.24 7.83 7.95
CA GLY A 229 28.26 6.36 7.92
C GLY A 229 26.89 5.70 7.98
N LEU A 230 26.87 4.39 8.22
CA LEU A 230 25.66 3.57 8.29
C LEU A 230 24.89 3.81 9.59
N MET A 231 23.63 4.25 9.48
CA MET A 231 22.72 4.45 10.60
C MET A 231 21.75 3.28 10.74
N PRO A 232 21.42 2.85 11.97
CA PRO A 232 20.40 1.84 12.21
C PRO A 232 19.00 2.38 11.87
N ALA A 233 18.03 1.47 11.72
CA ALA A 233 16.62 1.85 11.63
C ALA A 233 16.19 2.69 12.85
N ARG A 234 15.39 3.74 12.63
CA ARG A 234 14.95 4.63 13.71
C ARG A 234 13.92 3.99 14.64
N HIS A 235 13.09 3.11 14.09
CA HIS A 235 12.06 2.38 14.83
C HIS A 235 12.21 0.89 14.53
N THR A 236 12.65 0.13 15.53
CA THR A 236 12.76 -1.32 15.45
C THR A 236 11.36 -1.95 15.42
N GLY A 237 11.14 -2.94 14.56
CA GLY A 237 9.90 -3.73 14.54
C GLY A 237 8.73 -3.09 13.80
N LEU A 238 8.98 -2.10 12.92
CA LEU A 238 7.97 -1.69 11.94
C LEU A 238 7.72 -2.84 10.93
N PRO A 239 6.46 -3.11 10.55
CA PRO A 239 6.13 -4.14 9.58
C PRO A 239 6.78 -3.88 8.21
N SER A 240 7.29 -4.93 7.58
CA SER A 240 7.85 -4.86 6.22
C SER A 240 6.75 -4.83 5.16
N LEU A 241 6.04 -3.70 5.06
CA LEU A 241 4.98 -3.51 4.07
C LEU A 241 5.50 -3.61 2.63
N ASP A 242 6.73 -3.17 2.38
CA ASP A 242 7.45 -3.34 1.11
C ASP A 242 7.55 -4.81 0.69
N ILE A 243 7.96 -5.71 1.59
CA ILE A 243 8.02 -7.16 1.34
C ILE A 243 6.63 -7.73 1.05
N PHE A 244 5.62 -7.35 1.83
CA PHE A 244 4.22 -7.76 1.60
C PHE A 244 3.76 -7.38 0.18
N ILE A 245 3.99 -6.14 -0.23
CA ILE A 245 3.60 -5.65 -1.56
C ILE A 245 4.33 -6.43 -2.65
N ILE A 246 5.64 -6.69 -2.49
CA ILE A 246 6.40 -7.49 -3.45
C ILE A 246 5.81 -8.89 -3.58
N LYS A 247 5.56 -9.60 -2.47
CA LYS A 247 4.95 -10.94 -2.46
C LYS A 247 3.58 -10.93 -3.15
N LEU A 248 2.74 -9.95 -2.85
CA LEU A 248 1.40 -9.80 -3.42
C LEU A 248 1.44 -9.70 -4.96
N PHE A 249 2.32 -8.85 -5.49
CA PHE A 249 2.40 -8.59 -6.94
C PHE A 249 3.20 -9.65 -7.69
N ALA A 250 4.30 -10.15 -7.11
CA ALA A 250 5.16 -11.16 -7.71
C ALA A 250 4.56 -12.57 -7.68
N ALA A 251 3.56 -12.82 -6.81
CA ALA A 251 2.87 -14.09 -6.75
C ALA A 251 2.39 -14.54 -8.14
N PRO A 252 2.61 -15.82 -8.51
CA PRO A 252 2.21 -16.33 -9.82
C PRO A 252 0.75 -16.03 -10.14
N CYS A 253 0.51 -15.77 -11.41
CA CYS A 253 -0.83 -15.59 -11.93
C CYS A 253 -1.07 -16.76 -12.87
N LYS A 254 -1.80 -17.79 -12.41
CA LYS A 254 -2.18 -18.97 -13.23
C LYS A 254 -2.90 -18.60 -14.54
N PHE A 255 -3.30 -17.34 -14.72
CA PHE A 255 -3.95 -16.77 -15.90
C PHE A 255 -3.07 -16.67 -17.16
N THR A 256 -1.73 -16.58 -17.04
CA THR A 256 -0.85 -16.36 -18.21
C THR A 256 0.09 -17.52 -18.50
N GLU A 257 0.01 -18.62 -17.75
CA GLU A 257 0.89 -19.78 -17.90
C GLU A 257 0.23 -20.94 -18.66
N GLN A 258 -1.00 -20.76 -19.16
CA GLN A 258 -1.69 -21.81 -19.92
C GLN A 258 -1.05 -22.03 -21.32
N GLN A 259 -0.82 -23.31 -21.59
CA GLN A 259 -0.25 -23.90 -22.81
C GLN A 259 -1.00 -23.53 -24.11
N PRO A 260 -0.41 -23.77 -25.30
CA PRO A 260 -0.87 -23.27 -26.60
C PRO A 260 -2.25 -23.73 -27.10
N SER A 261 -3.01 -24.51 -26.32
CA SER A 261 -4.34 -25.00 -26.72
C SER A 261 -5.44 -24.08 -26.21
N GLU A 262 -5.96 -23.27 -27.14
CA GLU A 262 -7.29 -22.65 -27.16
C GLU A 262 -8.12 -22.66 -25.87
N SER A 263 -8.01 -21.60 -25.07
CA SER A 263 -9.18 -20.98 -24.45
C SER A 263 -8.87 -19.54 -24.03
N SER A 264 -9.78 -18.62 -24.29
CA SER A 264 -9.71 -17.23 -23.82
C SER A 264 -9.80 -17.21 -22.29
N SER A 265 -8.83 -16.60 -21.61
CA SER A 265 -8.91 -16.34 -20.17
C SER A 265 -9.88 -15.18 -19.92
N ILE A 266 -10.91 -15.42 -19.10
CA ILE A 266 -12.06 -14.49 -18.95
C ILE A 266 -11.80 -13.42 -17.86
N MET A 267 -10.61 -13.41 -17.24
CA MET A 267 -10.12 -12.26 -16.47
C MET A 267 -9.50 -11.14 -17.30
N THR A 268 -9.36 -11.35 -18.61
CA THR A 268 -9.02 -10.29 -19.54
C THR A 268 -10.30 -9.55 -19.96
N PRO A 269 -10.37 -8.20 -19.91
CA PRO A 269 -11.53 -7.45 -20.39
C PRO A 269 -11.91 -7.83 -21.84
N PRO A 270 -13.19 -7.74 -22.23
CA PRO A 270 -13.69 -8.26 -23.51
C PRO A 270 -13.04 -7.68 -24.79
N THR A 271 -12.26 -6.61 -24.69
CA THR A 271 -11.51 -6.03 -25.83
C THR A 271 -10.09 -6.58 -26.02
N GLU A 272 -9.60 -7.47 -25.16
CA GLU A 272 -8.19 -7.91 -25.15
C GLU A 272 -8.00 -9.35 -25.65
N THR A 273 -8.69 -9.74 -26.72
CA THR A 273 -8.57 -11.08 -27.33
C THR A 273 -7.18 -11.38 -27.94
N HIS A 274 -6.25 -10.42 -27.92
CA HIS A 274 -4.90 -10.54 -28.47
C HIS A 274 -3.80 -10.82 -27.42
N ASP A 275 -4.17 -11.10 -26.16
CA ASP A 275 -3.28 -11.28 -24.99
C ASP A 275 -2.27 -12.46 -25.06
N ARG A 276 -2.09 -13.09 -26.22
CA ARG A 276 -1.23 -14.27 -26.41
C ARG A 276 0.25 -13.96 -26.67
N LYS A 277 0.69 -12.72 -26.50
CA LYS A 277 2.06 -12.31 -26.88
C LYS A 277 2.89 -11.63 -25.79
N LEU A 278 2.48 -11.68 -24.52
CA LEU A 278 3.47 -11.41 -23.49
C LEU A 278 4.37 -12.63 -23.39
N ALA A 279 5.63 -12.49 -23.80
CA ALA A 279 6.57 -13.59 -23.74
C ALA A 279 6.72 -14.03 -22.26
N PRO A 280 6.50 -15.31 -21.91
CA PRO A 280 6.54 -15.81 -20.53
C PRO A 280 7.81 -15.45 -19.76
N ASN A 281 8.90 -15.17 -20.49
CA ASN A 281 10.15 -14.65 -19.94
C ASN A 281 9.99 -13.29 -19.23
N MET A 282 9.13 -12.37 -19.69
CA MET A 282 9.03 -11.02 -19.12
C MET A 282 8.55 -11.06 -17.67
N ARG A 283 7.53 -11.86 -17.37
CA ARG A 283 7.08 -12.03 -15.99
C ARG A 283 8.12 -12.75 -15.15
N ALA A 284 8.70 -13.83 -15.67
CA ALA A 284 9.70 -14.61 -14.93
C ALA A 284 10.92 -13.77 -14.53
N GLU A 285 11.43 -12.93 -15.44
CA GLU A 285 12.55 -12.03 -15.15
C GLU A 285 12.19 -11.00 -14.09
N LEU A 286 10.99 -10.39 -14.16
CA LEU A 286 10.57 -9.42 -13.14
C LEU A 286 10.35 -10.07 -11.77
N THR A 287 9.80 -11.30 -11.74
CA THR A 287 9.65 -12.09 -10.51
C THR A 287 11.00 -12.47 -9.91
N LYS A 288 12.01 -12.74 -10.73
CA LYS A 288 13.39 -12.95 -10.28
C LYS A 288 13.95 -11.70 -9.61
N VAL A 289 13.80 -10.53 -10.23
CA VAL A 289 14.21 -9.24 -9.63
C VAL A 289 13.46 -8.99 -8.32
N ALA A 290 12.16 -9.28 -8.27
CA ALA A 290 11.34 -9.18 -7.05
C ALA A 290 11.87 -10.07 -5.92
N THR A 291 12.22 -11.32 -6.22
CA THR A 291 12.77 -12.27 -5.26
C THR A 291 14.11 -11.79 -4.72
N SER A 292 15.02 -11.37 -5.60
CA SER A 292 16.31 -10.80 -5.20
C SER A 292 16.16 -9.51 -4.39
N THR A 293 15.16 -8.68 -4.70
CA THR A 293 14.86 -7.47 -3.93
C THR A 293 14.43 -7.83 -2.51
N THR A 294 13.55 -8.81 -2.32
CA THR A 294 13.16 -9.28 -0.98
C THR A 294 14.38 -9.78 -0.18
N ALA A 295 15.24 -10.59 -0.81
CA ALA A 295 16.46 -11.10 -0.17
C ALA A 295 17.47 -9.99 0.17
N LEU A 296 17.56 -8.94 -0.64
CA LEU A 296 18.34 -7.74 -0.33
C LEU A 296 17.77 -7.02 0.89
N LEU A 297 16.45 -6.76 0.93
CA LEU A 297 15.79 -6.06 2.03
C LEU A 297 15.96 -6.77 3.38
N GLU A 298 15.88 -8.10 3.39
CA GLU A 298 16.11 -8.91 4.60
C GLU A 298 17.54 -8.76 5.13
N ARG A 299 18.55 -8.74 4.25
CA ARG A 299 19.94 -8.52 4.65
C ARG A 299 20.16 -7.08 5.11
N VAL A 300 19.59 -6.09 4.41
CA VAL A 300 19.65 -4.68 4.82
C VAL A 300 19.13 -4.49 6.24
N THR A 301 18.02 -5.13 6.61
CA THR A 301 17.48 -5.06 7.98
C THR A 301 18.43 -5.59 9.04
N LYS A 302 19.24 -6.60 8.70
CA LYS A 302 20.21 -7.25 9.60
C LYS A 302 21.60 -6.60 9.56
N THR A 303 21.81 -5.59 8.73
CA THR A 303 23.14 -5.02 8.49
C THR A 303 23.56 -4.10 9.63
N HIS A 304 24.77 -4.35 10.15
CA HIS A 304 25.39 -3.56 11.22
C HIS A 304 26.82 -3.11 10.88
N SER A 305 27.37 -3.56 9.74
CA SER A 305 28.75 -3.28 9.31
C SER A 305 28.78 -2.43 8.04
N GLU A 306 29.74 -1.50 7.98
CA GLU A 306 30.00 -0.71 6.77
C GLU A 306 30.60 -1.56 5.63
N GLU A 307 31.34 -2.62 5.97
CA GLU A 307 31.95 -3.53 4.97
C GLU A 307 30.87 -4.27 4.15
N ASP A 308 29.83 -4.77 4.83
CA ASP A 308 28.68 -5.40 4.19
C ASP A 308 27.88 -4.41 3.32
N THR A 309 27.93 -3.12 3.66
CA THR A 309 27.15 -2.08 2.99
C THR A 309 27.58 -1.86 1.55
N HIS A 310 28.88 -1.96 1.24
CA HIS A 310 29.36 -1.85 -0.14
C HIS A 310 28.82 -2.95 -1.05
N SER A 311 28.78 -4.19 -0.54
CA SER A 311 28.21 -5.33 -1.26
C SER A 311 26.71 -5.12 -1.53
N LEU A 312 25.96 -4.71 -0.51
CA LEU A 312 24.52 -4.43 -0.63
C LEU A 312 24.22 -3.28 -1.60
N LEU A 313 25.04 -2.23 -1.61
CA LEU A 313 24.92 -1.14 -2.59
C LEU A 313 25.20 -1.59 -4.02
N SER A 314 26.20 -2.46 -4.22
CA SER A 314 26.52 -3.03 -5.52
C SER A 314 25.36 -3.89 -6.04
N GLU A 315 24.79 -4.73 -5.17
CA GLU A 315 23.64 -5.55 -5.52
C GLU A 315 22.39 -4.70 -5.82
N ARG A 316 22.11 -3.69 -5.00
CA ARG A 316 21.03 -2.72 -5.25
C ARG A 316 21.16 -2.08 -6.62
N ARG A 317 22.38 -1.68 -7.01
CA ARG A 317 22.65 -1.11 -8.34
C ARG A 317 22.37 -2.13 -9.44
N SER A 318 22.87 -3.35 -9.30
CA SER A 318 22.61 -4.44 -10.25
C SER A 318 21.11 -4.72 -10.44
N LEU A 319 20.32 -4.66 -9.35
CA LEU A 319 18.86 -4.81 -9.43
C LEU A 319 18.18 -3.65 -10.16
N LEU A 320 18.62 -2.41 -9.92
CA LEU A 320 18.11 -1.24 -10.66
C LEU A 320 18.47 -1.34 -12.15
N ASP A 321 19.70 -1.71 -12.50
CA ASP A 321 20.13 -1.93 -13.88
C ASP A 321 19.31 -3.05 -14.55
N GLY A 322 19.00 -4.11 -13.79
CA GLY A 322 18.14 -5.21 -14.22
C GLY A 322 16.70 -4.76 -14.49
N LEU A 323 16.13 -3.89 -13.65
CA LEU A 323 14.81 -3.29 -13.88
C LEU A 323 14.80 -2.43 -15.14
N ASP A 324 15.81 -1.59 -15.35
CA ASP A 324 15.90 -0.71 -16.52
C ASP A 324 16.10 -1.53 -17.81
N SER A 325 16.91 -2.59 -17.76
CA SER A 325 17.06 -3.55 -18.86
C SER A 325 15.73 -4.26 -19.17
N TRP A 326 15.00 -4.69 -18.15
CA TRP A 326 13.68 -5.30 -18.30
C TRP A 326 12.67 -4.36 -18.95
N LEU A 327 12.63 -3.09 -18.53
CA LEU A 327 11.73 -2.09 -19.11
C LEU A 327 12.04 -1.86 -20.59
N GLY A 328 13.32 -1.71 -20.95
CA GLY A 328 13.74 -1.55 -22.34
C GLY A 328 13.37 -2.74 -23.22
N ALA A 329 13.46 -3.96 -22.69
CA ALA A 329 13.02 -5.17 -23.39
C ALA A 329 11.49 -5.19 -23.61
N LEU A 330 10.70 -4.81 -22.59
CA LEU A 330 9.25 -4.72 -22.70
C LEU A 330 8.81 -3.71 -23.78
N GLU A 331 9.41 -2.52 -23.76
CA GLU A 331 9.10 -1.46 -24.73
C GLU A 331 9.49 -1.85 -26.16
N THR A 332 10.55 -2.64 -26.32
CA THR A 332 10.96 -3.16 -27.63
C THR A 332 9.94 -4.16 -28.17
N LEU A 333 9.52 -5.12 -27.34
CA LEU A 333 8.48 -6.10 -27.70
C LEU A 333 7.14 -5.43 -28.04
N GLN A 334 6.77 -4.38 -27.32
CA GLN A 334 5.53 -3.63 -27.58
C GLN A 334 5.57 -2.89 -28.91
N LYS A 335 6.71 -2.27 -29.27
CA LYS A 335 6.89 -1.62 -30.58
C LYS A 335 6.77 -2.63 -31.74
N GLU A 336 7.16 -3.87 -31.53
CA GLU A 336 7.08 -4.94 -32.53
C GLU A 336 5.66 -5.52 -32.70
N THR A 337 4.79 -5.38 -31.70
CA THR A 337 3.52 -6.14 -31.60
C THR A 337 2.27 -5.37 -32.05
N LEU A 338 2.34 -4.61 -33.15
CA LEU A 338 1.29 -3.75 -33.76
C LEU A 338 1.30 -2.28 -33.28
N PRO A 339 1.64 -1.32 -34.16
CA PRO A 339 1.61 0.11 -33.83
C PRO A 339 0.16 0.62 -33.70
N GLY A 340 -0.20 1.13 -32.51
CA GLY A 340 -1.45 1.84 -32.27
C GLY A 340 -2.46 1.15 -31.34
N GLU A 341 -2.20 -0.08 -30.90
CA GLU A 341 -3.03 -0.73 -29.87
C GLU A 341 -2.64 -0.29 -28.46
N PRO A 342 -3.62 -0.09 -27.55
CA PRO A 342 -3.34 0.19 -26.15
C PRO A 342 -2.67 -1.03 -25.49
N GLU A 343 -1.75 -0.78 -24.57
CA GLU A 343 -1.06 -1.83 -23.79
C GLU A 343 -2.07 -2.78 -23.13
N SER A 344 -1.72 -4.06 -22.94
CA SER A 344 -2.61 -4.99 -22.23
C SER A 344 -2.76 -4.62 -20.75
N ILE A 345 -3.84 -5.03 -20.09
CA ILE A 345 -3.95 -4.88 -18.64
C ILE A 345 -2.84 -5.64 -17.90
N SER A 346 -2.42 -6.80 -18.42
CA SER A 346 -1.31 -7.58 -17.86
C SER A 346 0.00 -6.78 -17.86
N ASP A 347 0.31 -6.09 -18.96
CA ASP A 347 1.52 -5.26 -19.08
C ASP A 347 1.49 -4.09 -18.10
N ASN A 348 0.31 -3.47 -17.93
CA ASN A 348 0.13 -2.42 -16.93
C ASN A 348 0.39 -2.93 -15.51
N PHE A 349 -0.07 -4.14 -15.14
CA PHE A 349 0.26 -4.72 -13.83
C PHE A 349 1.74 -5.06 -13.66
N LEU A 350 2.44 -5.48 -14.72
CA LEU A 350 3.89 -5.68 -14.67
C LEU A 350 4.64 -4.36 -14.51
N ARG A 351 4.21 -3.30 -15.21
CA ARG A 351 4.75 -1.94 -15.00
C ARG A 351 4.49 -1.43 -13.58
N ILE A 352 3.34 -1.75 -12.98
CA ILE A 352 3.07 -1.46 -11.56
C ILE A 352 4.11 -2.16 -10.66
N LEU A 353 4.37 -3.46 -10.88
CA LEU A 353 5.40 -4.18 -10.13
C LEU A 353 6.81 -3.60 -10.36
N TYR A 354 7.18 -3.24 -11.60
CA TYR A 354 8.43 -2.54 -11.91
C TYR A 354 8.56 -1.24 -11.09
N LEU A 355 7.54 -0.37 -11.10
CA LEU A 355 7.56 0.90 -10.36
C LEU A 355 7.66 0.67 -8.84
N ILE A 356 6.94 -0.31 -8.31
CA ILE A 356 7.03 -0.70 -6.89
C ILE A 356 8.47 -1.10 -6.54
N LEU A 357 9.08 -2.00 -7.31
CA LEU A 357 10.45 -2.46 -7.07
C LEU A 357 11.44 -1.30 -7.18
N LYS A 358 11.28 -0.44 -8.19
CA LYS A 358 12.13 0.74 -8.38
C LYS A 358 12.04 1.70 -7.21
N ILE A 359 10.83 2.05 -6.75
CA ILE A 359 10.62 2.93 -5.57
C ILE A 359 11.32 2.35 -4.33
N ILE A 360 11.13 1.05 -4.08
CA ILE A 360 11.72 0.35 -2.93
C ILE A 360 13.25 0.36 -3.01
N LEU A 361 13.83 0.00 -4.16
CA LEU A 361 15.28 -0.03 -4.35
C LEU A 361 15.90 1.36 -4.28
N LEU A 362 15.25 2.39 -4.85
CA LEU A 362 15.71 3.77 -4.73
C LEU A 362 15.74 4.24 -3.27
N GLY A 363 14.74 3.87 -2.46
CA GLY A 363 14.68 4.20 -1.03
C GLY A 363 15.62 3.39 -0.15
N THR A 364 16.18 2.29 -0.66
CA THR A 364 17.04 1.38 0.12
C THR A 364 18.48 1.92 0.18
N LEU A 365 19.04 2.06 1.39
CA LEU A 365 20.42 2.50 1.64
C LEU A 365 20.83 3.80 0.92
N GLU A 366 19.91 4.76 0.73
CA GLU A 366 20.18 5.98 -0.06
C GLU A 366 20.03 7.27 0.76
N THR A 367 20.92 8.23 0.48
CA THR A 367 20.91 9.58 1.06
C THR A 367 21.13 10.71 0.08
N SER A 368 21.01 10.43 -1.21
CA SER A 368 21.06 11.50 -2.21
C SER A 368 20.08 12.64 -1.88
N PRO A 369 20.50 13.92 -1.95
CA PRO A 369 19.64 15.07 -1.69
C PRO A 369 18.46 15.18 -2.67
N ASP A 370 18.54 14.52 -3.83
CA ASP A 370 17.46 14.44 -4.82
C ASP A 370 16.51 13.26 -4.62
N LEU A 371 16.78 12.36 -3.66
CA LEU A 371 16.05 11.11 -3.48
C LEU A 371 14.56 11.34 -3.30
N ASP A 372 14.18 12.28 -2.45
CA ASP A 372 12.77 12.59 -2.19
C ASP A 372 12.06 13.11 -3.45
N ALA A 373 12.77 13.79 -4.36
CA ALA A 373 12.19 14.22 -5.63
C ALA A 373 12.01 13.04 -6.58
N ARG A 374 13.00 12.16 -6.68
CA ARG A 374 12.93 10.92 -7.48
C ARG A 374 11.81 10.01 -7.01
N LEU A 375 11.73 9.72 -5.70
CA LEU A 375 10.67 8.89 -5.13
C LEU A 375 9.27 9.48 -5.39
N ARG A 376 9.12 10.81 -5.33
CA ARG A 376 7.85 11.47 -5.67
C ARG A 376 7.48 11.29 -7.13
N GLU A 377 8.43 11.39 -8.05
CA GLU A 377 8.17 11.21 -9.48
C GLU A 377 7.76 9.77 -9.79
N GLU A 378 8.52 8.78 -9.32
CA GLU A 378 8.18 7.37 -9.52
C GLU A 378 6.83 7.02 -8.84
N SER A 379 6.54 7.58 -7.66
CA SER A 379 5.24 7.39 -6.99
C SER A 379 4.09 8.01 -7.78
N LYS A 380 4.32 9.15 -8.45
CA LYS A 380 3.33 9.79 -9.30
C LYS A 380 3.00 8.90 -10.50
N GLN A 381 4.02 8.36 -11.16
CA GLN A 381 3.85 7.41 -12.28
C GLN A 381 3.08 6.16 -11.83
N LEU A 382 3.39 5.63 -10.64
CA LEU A 382 2.67 4.49 -10.06
C LEU A 382 1.18 4.81 -9.85
N GLN A 383 0.86 6.01 -9.35
CA GLN A 383 -0.53 6.42 -9.15
C GLN A 383 -1.26 6.63 -10.49
N GLU A 384 -0.61 7.22 -11.49
CA GLU A 384 -1.18 7.42 -12.83
C GLU A 384 -1.52 6.08 -13.48
N LEU A 385 -0.61 5.11 -13.38
CA LEU A 385 -0.81 3.75 -13.90
C LEU A 385 -1.92 3.01 -13.16
N ALA A 386 -1.97 3.15 -11.83
CA ALA A 386 -3.06 2.59 -11.02
C ALA A 386 -4.43 3.19 -11.39
N ASN A 387 -4.48 4.49 -11.69
CA ASN A 387 -5.70 5.16 -12.17
C ASN A 387 -6.11 4.66 -13.56
N LEU A 388 -5.15 4.45 -14.46
CA LEU A 388 -5.40 3.91 -15.80
C LEU A 388 -6.01 2.50 -15.72
N VAL A 389 -5.39 1.60 -14.94
CA VAL A 389 -5.91 0.24 -14.72
C VAL A 389 -7.32 0.30 -14.12
N ASN A 390 -7.55 1.19 -13.15
CA ASN A 390 -8.86 1.38 -12.53
C ASN A 390 -9.94 1.79 -13.54
N GLU A 391 -9.67 2.79 -14.39
CA GLU A 391 -10.66 3.24 -15.38
C GLU A 391 -10.93 2.17 -16.44
N ARG A 392 -9.91 1.42 -16.88
CA ARG A 392 -10.09 0.33 -17.84
C ARG A 392 -10.89 -0.85 -17.27
N LEU A 393 -10.80 -1.10 -15.96
CA LEU A 393 -11.51 -2.17 -15.27
C LEU A 393 -12.82 -1.72 -14.60
N LYS A 394 -13.23 -0.46 -14.76
CA LYS A 394 -14.40 0.10 -14.09
C LYS A 394 -15.73 -0.59 -14.41
N GLY A 395 -15.86 -1.07 -15.65
CA GLY A 395 -17.03 -1.85 -16.10
C GLY A 395 -16.87 -3.36 -15.94
N TYR A 396 -15.71 -3.82 -15.46
CA TYR A 396 -15.38 -5.22 -15.34
C TYR A 396 -15.92 -5.79 -14.03
N ASP A 397 -16.86 -6.73 -14.13
CA ASP A 397 -17.37 -7.46 -12.97
C ASP A 397 -16.38 -8.57 -12.57
N MET A 398 -15.56 -8.27 -11.56
CA MET A 398 -14.55 -9.19 -11.01
C MET A 398 -15.16 -10.53 -10.59
N ARG A 399 -16.40 -10.57 -10.11
CA ARG A 399 -17.07 -11.81 -9.70
C ARG A 399 -17.39 -12.67 -10.92
N ARG A 400 -17.96 -12.09 -11.97
CA ARG A 400 -18.19 -12.81 -13.24
C ARG A 400 -16.90 -13.34 -13.85
N GLY A 401 -15.81 -12.57 -13.72
CA GLY A 401 -14.48 -12.99 -14.11
C GLY A 401 -14.02 -14.26 -13.43
N ILE A 402 -14.13 -14.28 -12.10
CA ILE A 402 -13.76 -15.41 -11.26
C ILE A 402 -14.63 -16.62 -11.57
N ASP A 403 -15.96 -16.46 -11.60
CA ASP A 403 -16.91 -17.54 -11.89
C ASP A 403 -16.59 -18.21 -13.24
N SER A 404 -16.32 -17.40 -14.26
CA SER A 404 -16.02 -17.88 -15.61
C SER A 404 -14.66 -18.61 -15.71
N SER A 405 -13.67 -18.17 -14.93
CA SER A 405 -12.35 -18.83 -14.89
C SER A 405 -12.39 -20.14 -14.11
N LEU A 406 -13.14 -20.20 -13.01
CA LEU A 406 -13.33 -21.44 -12.24
C LEU A 406 -14.07 -22.50 -13.04
N ALA A 407 -15.07 -22.11 -13.84
CA ALA A 407 -15.80 -23.03 -14.72
C ALA A 407 -14.94 -23.69 -15.81
N LYS A 408 -13.74 -23.15 -16.09
CA LYS A 408 -12.81 -23.64 -17.12
C LYS A 408 -11.66 -24.49 -16.57
N GLN A 409 -11.51 -24.63 -15.24
CA GLN A 409 -10.48 -25.50 -14.68
C GLN A 409 -10.87 -26.97 -14.90
N PRO A 410 -9.99 -27.82 -15.44
CA PRO A 410 -10.26 -29.25 -15.56
C PRO A 410 -10.49 -29.85 -14.16
N GLN A 411 -11.57 -30.61 -14.02
CA GLN A 411 -11.95 -31.30 -12.78
C GLN A 411 -10.93 -32.34 -12.35
#